data_AF-A0A6A4VKX7-F1
#
_entry.id   AF-A0A6A4VKX7-F1
#
_cell.length_a   1.000
_cell.length_b   1.000
_cell.length_c   1.000
_cell.angle_alpha   90.00
_cell.angle_beta   90.00
_cell.angle_gamma   90.00
#
_symmetry.space_group_name_H-M   'P 1'
#
loop_
_entity.id
_entity.type
_entity.pdbx_description
1 polymer ?
#
loop_
_entity_poly.entity_id
_entity_poly.type
_entity_poly.pdbx_seq_one_letter_code
_entity_poly.pdbx_strand_id
1 'polypeptide(L)'
;MARLWTLLALLGAAGSAPLECPLPDGPDSADEATCGLYSACVWEQGGCQLADRVGYQLLESPHVIHTGYELLLGRRDSEVTMFADDVERLTVTAVEYDDNRMALTYRDTDAARYEVPVELDVPPLPTPPQSDPQYAITLTATEAGQTFGVQVTHRQRPVITSRPELIYEDQFIEATFMLGASDLYGFGENNHDSFRHDVEAGVTWPIFANGHMPWR
;
A
#
# COMPACT_ATOMS: atom_id res chain seq x y z
N MET A 1 41.55 -33.39 -15.18
CA MET A 1 40.07 -33.47 -15.26
C MET A 1 39.50 -32.28 -14.51
N ALA A 2 39.23 -31.17 -15.21
CA ALA A 2 38.65 -29.98 -14.60
C ALA A 2 37.12 -30.13 -14.61
N ARG A 3 36.50 -30.23 -13.44
CA ARG A 3 35.04 -30.21 -13.30
C ARG A 3 34.59 -28.75 -13.34
N LEU A 4 34.05 -28.33 -14.47
CA LEU A 4 33.30 -27.10 -14.64
C LEU A 4 31.99 -27.27 -13.86
N TRP A 5 31.84 -26.57 -12.74
CA TRP A 5 30.55 -26.43 -12.08
C TRP A 5 29.86 -25.22 -12.69
N THR A 6 28.90 -25.49 -13.58
CA THR A 6 27.98 -24.47 -14.08
C THR A 6 27.07 -24.07 -12.93
N LEU A 7 27.33 -22.93 -12.30
CA LEU A 7 26.33 -22.26 -11.47
C LEU A 7 25.22 -21.77 -12.40
N LEU A 8 24.09 -22.47 -12.41
CA LEU A 8 22.85 -21.93 -12.93
C LEU A 8 22.37 -20.89 -11.92
N ALA A 9 22.74 -19.62 -12.14
CA ALA A 9 22.14 -18.51 -11.43
C ALA A 9 20.68 -18.41 -11.90
N LEU A 10 19.77 -19.03 -11.15
CA LEU A 10 18.36 -18.65 -11.15
C LEU A 10 18.30 -17.22 -10.57
N LEU A 11 18.45 -16.24 -11.45
CA LEU A 11 17.95 -14.89 -11.25
C LEU A 11 16.42 -14.99 -11.28
N GLY A 12 15.83 -15.55 -10.23
CA GLY A 12 14.48 -15.20 -9.86
C GLY A 12 14.55 -13.77 -9.35
N ALA A 13 13.87 -12.85 -10.01
CA ALA A 13 13.50 -11.60 -9.37
C ALA A 13 12.92 -11.98 -7.99
N ALA A 14 13.45 -11.40 -6.92
CA ALA A 14 12.83 -11.52 -5.61
C ALA A 14 11.48 -10.78 -5.70
N GLY A 15 10.48 -11.42 -6.30
CA GLY A 15 9.10 -11.01 -6.21
C GLY A 15 8.75 -11.09 -4.73
N SER A 16 8.32 -9.98 -4.17
CA SER A 16 7.71 -9.95 -2.85
C SER A 16 6.59 -10.98 -2.79
N ALA A 17 6.44 -11.68 -1.66
CA ALA A 17 5.40 -12.69 -1.49
C ALA A 17 4.03 -12.14 -1.94
N PRO A 18 3.18 -12.98 -2.57
CA PRO A 18 1.81 -12.60 -2.89
C PRO A 18 1.09 -12.10 -1.64
N LEU A 19 0.23 -11.10 -1.81
CA LEU A 19 -0.59 -10.62 -0.71
C LEU A 19 -1.74 -11.59 -0.48
N GLU A 20 -2.12 -11.77 0.78
CA GLU A 20 -3.28 -12.55 1.16
C GLU A 20 -4.55 -11.87 0.64
N CYS A 21 -5.52 -12.65 0.17
CA CYS A 21 -6.84 -12.13 -0.18
C CYS A 21 -7.60 -11.72 1.10
N PRO A 22 -8.18 -10.51 1.18
CA PRO A 22 -8.81 -9.99 2.40
C PRO A 22 -10.22 -10.58 2.61
N LEU A 23 -10.32 -11.88 2.86
CA LEU A 23 -11.60 -12.56 3.07
C LEU A 23 -12.32 -12.04 4.32
N PRO A 24 -13.66 -11.80 4.28
CA PRO A 24 -14.42 -11.25 5.41
C PRO A 24 -14.33 -12.05 6.71
N ASP A 25 -14.26 -13.38 6.60
CA ASP A 25 -14.18 -14.30 7.74
C ASP A 25 -12.72 -14.59 8.16
N GLY A 26 -11.75 -13.87 7.58
CA GLY A 26 -10.32 -13.96 7.85
C GLY A 26 -9.57 -15.06 7.09
N PRO A 27 -8.24 -15.14 7.23
CA PRO A 27 -7.37 -16.08 6.50
C PRO A 27 -7.81 -17.55 6.62
N ASP A 28 -8.21 -17.95 7.82
CA ASP A 28 -8.54 -19.33 8.15
C ASP A 28 -9.84 -19.82 7.48
N SER A 29 -10.62 -18.89 6.92
CA SER A 29 -11.82 -19.20 6.13
C SER A 29 -11.51 -19.59 4.68
N ALA A 30 -10.26 -19.45 4.23
CA ALA A 30 -9.88 -19.63 2.85
C ALA A 30 -10.01 -21.09 2.38
N ASP A 31 -10.91 -21.31 1.42
CA ASP A 31 -10.91 -22.47 0.53
C ASP A 31 -11.06 -22.03 -0.93
N GLU A 32 -10.83 -22.95 -1.88
CA GLU A 32 -10.87 -22.64 -3.31
C GLU A 32 -12.22 -22.06 -3.75
N ALA A 33 -13.32 -22.56 -3.18
CA ALA A 33 -14.66 -22.10 -3.50
C ALA A 33 -14.91 -20.67 -3.01
N THR A 34 -14.54 -20.39 -1.76
CA THR A 34 -14.66 -19.07 -1.12
C THR A 34 -13.75 -18.05 -1.80
N CYS A 35 -12.53 -18.45 -2.14
CA CYS A 35 -11.60 -17.61 -2.89
C CYS A 35 -12.17 -17.20 -4.25
N GLY A 36 -12.78 -18.15 -4.96
CA GLY A 36 -13.40 -17.93 -6.26
C GLY A 36 -14.67 -17.08 -6.25
N LEU A 37 -15.19 -16.68 -5.08
CA LEU A 37 -16.30 -15.72 -4.98
C LEU A 37 -15.84 -14.30 -5.31
N TYR A 38 -14.54 -14.01 -5.18
CA TYR A 38 -13.98 -12.67 -5.31
C TYR A 38 -13.07 -12.61 -6.53
N SER A 39 -13.44 -11.80 -7.53
CA SER A 39 -12.67 -11.68 -8.78
C SER A 39 -11.29 -11.01 -8.61
N ALA A 40 -11.06 -10.38 -7.46
CA ALA A 40 -9.78 -9.85 -7.00
C ALA A 40 -8.85 -10.92 -6.42
N CYS A 41 -9.32 -12.16 -6.25
CA CYS A 41 -8.56 -13.21 -5.60
C CYS A 41 -8.35 -14.43 -6.51
N VAL A 42 -7.25 -15.13 -6.27
CA VAL A 42 -6.85 -16.33 -7.00
C VAL A 42 -6.40 -17.41 -6.03
N TRP A 43 -6.83 -18.65 -6.29
CA TRP A 43 -6.38 -19.80 -5.52
C TRP A 43 -5.11 -20.39 -6.14
N GLU A 44 -3.98 -20.19 -5.47
CA GLU A 44 -2.68 -20.70 -5.92
C GLU A 44 -1.89 -21.31 -4.78
N GLN A 45 -1.16 -22.39 -5.06
CA GLN A 45 -0.27 -23.07 -4.12
C GLN A 45 -0.95 -23.47 -2.78
N GLY A 46 -2.26 -23.67 -2.81
CA GLY A 46 -3.05 -24.06 -1.63
C GLY A 46 -3.44 -22.90 -0.71
N GLY A 47 -3.38 -21.66 -1.18
CA GLY A 47 -3.88 -20.48 -0.47
C GLY A 47 -4.62 -19.51 -1.39
N CYS A 48 -5.40 -18.62 -0.78
CA CYS A 48 -6.11 -17.55 -1.48
C CYS A 48 -5.30 -16.26 -1.43
N GLN A 49 -4.93 -15.74 -2.60
CA GLN A 49 -4.04 -14.59 -2.75
C GLN A 49 -4.71 -13.50 -3.58
N LEU A 50 -4.32 -12.24 -3.40
CA LEU A 50 -4.72 -11.16 -4.29
C LEU A 50 -4.15 -11.40 -5.69
N ALA A 51 -5.00 -11.22 -6.70
CA ALA A 51 -4.63 -11.37 -8.10
C ALA A 51 -3.70 -10.22 -8.53
N ASP A 52 -2.74 -10.52 -9.41
CA ASP A 52 -1.76 -9.55 -9.93
C ASP A 52 -2.37 -8.43 -10.79
N ARG A 53 -3.63 -8.60 -11.23
CA ARG A 53 -4.45 -7.62 -11.94
C ARG A 53 -5.12 -6.59 -11.03
N VAL A 54 -5.12 -6.80 -9.71
CA VAL A 54 -5.55 -5.80 -8.73
C VAL A 54 -4.63 -4.58 -8.80
N GLY A 55 -5.21 -3.40 -8.57
CA GLY A 55 -4.45 -2.15 -8.47
C GLY A 55 -4.84 -1.10 -9.49
N TYR A 56 -4.03 -0.05 -9.50
CA TYR A 56 -4.22 1.14 -10.33
C TYR A 56 -3.01 1.38 -11.23
N GLN A 57 -3.24 2.01 -12.37
CA GLN A 57 -2.20 2.45 -13.31
C GLN A 57 -2.30 3.94 -13.55
N LEU A 58 -1.19 4.54 -13.94
CA LEU A 58 -1.14 5.92 -14.39
C LEU A 58 -2.02 6.10 -15.64
N LEU A 59 -2.92 7.08 -15.62
CA LEU A 59 -3.66 7.49 -16.83
C LEU A 59 -2.83 8.44 -17.69
N GLU A 60 -1.92 9.19 -17.07
CA GLU A 60 -1.01 10.13 -17.69
C GLU A 60 0.31 10.24 -16.90
N SER A 61 1.28 10.97 -17.43
CA SER A 61 2.53 11.21 -16.72
C SER A 61 2.29 12.05 -15.44
N PRO A 62 3.00 11.75 -14.34
CA PRO A 62 2.85 12.50 -13.09
C PRO A 62 3.08 14.01 -13.28
N HIS A 63 2.20 14.82 -12.70
CA HIS A 63 2.33 16.26 -12.68
C HIS A 63 3.21 16.68 -11.51
N VAL A 64 4.25 17.46 -11.79
CA VAL A 64 5.05 18.09 -10.73
C VAL A 64 4.23 19.23 -10.13
N ILE A 65 3.95 19.12 -8.84
CA ILE A 65 3.33 20.17 -8.04
C ILE A 65 4.40 20.82 -7.16
N HIS A 66 4.04 21.92 -6.48
CA HIS A 66 4.98 22.80 -5.77
C HIS A 66 6.07 22.08 -4.97
N THR A 67 5.70 21.14 -4.09
CA THR A 67 6.63 20.35 -3.27
C THR A 67 6.46 18.85 -3.47
N GLY A 68 6.14 18.39 -4.69
CA GLY A 68 5.99 16.95 -4.93
C GLY A 68 5.30 16.58 -6.24
N TYR A 69 4.44 15.55 -6.19
CA TYR A 69 3.77 15.00 -7.37
C TYR A 69 2.26 14.84 -7.18
N GLU A 70 1.51 15.09 -8.25
CA GLU A 70 0.12 14.69 -8.40
C GLU A 70 0.04 13.63 -9.50
N LEU A 71 -0.66 12.54 -9.22
CA LEU A 71 -0.83 11.39 -10.09
C LEU A 71 -2.32 11.20 -10.34
N LEU A 72 -2.70 11.07 -11.61
CA LEU A 72 -4.02 10.63 -12.00
C LEU A 72 -3.98 9.13 -12.32
N LEU A 73 -4.72 8.36 -11.54
CA LEU A 73 -4.77 6.91 -11.62
C LEU A 73 -6.12 6.42 -12.12
N GLY A 74 -6.12 5.29 -12.80
CA GLY A 74 -7.32 4.54 -13.16
C GLY A 74 -7.13 3.07 -12.84
N ARG A 75 -8.24 2.35 -12.65
CA ARG A 75 -8.19 0.91 -12.38
C ARG A 75 -7.44 0.17 -13.48
N ARG A 76 -6.59 -0.78 -13.09
CA ARG A 76 -5.85 -1.62 -14.05
C ARG A 76 -6.78 -2.54 -14.84
N ASP A 77 -7.79 -3.04 -14.16
CA ASP A 77 -8.76 -3.98 -14.71
C ASP A 77 -10.12 -3.72 -14.05
N SER A 78 -11.07 -3.22 -14.84
CA SER A 78 -12.41 -2.86 -14.36
C SER A 78 -13.28 -4.09 -14.06
N GLU A 79 -12.87 -5.30 -14.45
CA GLU A 79 -13.58 -6.55 -14.16
C GLU A 79 -13.08 -7.22 -12.87
N VAL A 80 -12.03 -6.69 -12.24
CA VAL A 80 -11.62 -7.04 -10.89
C VAL A 80 -12.56 -6.35 -9.91
N THR A 81 -12.82 -6.93 -8.75
CA THR A 81 -13.46 -6.27 -7.61
C THR A 81 -13.37 -7.20 -6.39
N MET A 82 -13.24 -6.61 -5.21
CA MET A 82 -13.34 -7.33 -3.95
C MET A 82 -14.79 -7.26 -3.43
N PHE A 83 -15.29 -6.06 -3.10
CA PHE A 83 -16.62 -5.88 -2.51
C PHE A 83 -17.56 -4.98 -3.32
N ALA A 84 -17.23 -4.71 -4.58
CA ALA A 84 -17.96 -3.82 -5.50
C ALA A 84 -17.85 -2.32 -5.14
N ASP A 85 -18.53 -1.49 -5.92
CA ASP A 85 -18.49 -0.02 -5.81
C ASP A 85 -17.04 0.54 -5.84
N ASP A 86 -16.24 -0.02 -6.75
CA ASP A 86 -14.87 0.41 -7.01
C ASP A 86 -14.79 1.88 -7.47
N VAL A 87 -13.78 2.59 -6.98
CA VAL A 87 -13.51 3.97 -7.41
C VAL A 87 -12.71 3.93 -8.70
N GLU A 88 -13.33 4.29 -9.83
CA GLU A 88 -12.70 4.12 -11.14
C GLU A 88 -11.43 4.98 -11.34
N ARG A 89 -11.38 6.16 -10.73
CA ARG A 89 -10.26 7.10 -10.86
C ARG A 89 -9.86 7.70 -9.53
N LEU A 90 -8.56 7.69 -9.28
CA LEU A 90 -7.97 8.28 -8.08
C LEU A 90 -7.01 9.41 -8.43
N THR A 91 -7.07 10.47 -7.65
CA THR A 91 -6.04 11.50 -7.59
C THR A 91 -5.16 11.19 -6.38
N VAL A 92 -3.89 10.90 -6.64
CA VAL A 92 -2.90 10.64 -5.59
C VAL A 92 -1.90 11.77 -5.53
N THR A 93 -1.75 12.39 -4.36
CA THR A 93 -0.75 13.43 -4.14
C THR A 93 0.33 12.93 -3.19
N ALA A 94 1.59 13.08 -3.60
CA ALA A 94 2.75 12.86 -2.75
C ALA A 94 3.42 14.21 -2.50
N VAL A 95 3.32 14.71 -1.27
CA VAL A 95 3.68 16.09 -0.91
C VAL A 95 4.74 16.09 0.17
N GLU A 96 5.80 16.85 -0.06
CA GLU A 96 6.86 17.14 0.90
C GLU A 96 6.43 18.38 1.72
N TYR A 97 6.24 18.21 3.03
CA TYR A 97 5.84 19.29 3.93
C TYR A 97 7.04 20.00 4.57
N ASP A 98 8.01 19.23 5.05
CA ASP A 98 9.24 19.73 5.64
C ASP A 98 10.35 18.66 5.56
N ASP A 99 11.51 18.95 6.15
CA ASP A 99 12.69 18.09 6.17
C ASP A 99 12.42 16.65 6.61
N ASN A 100 11.37 16.40 7.40
CA ASN A 100 11.10 15.10 8.02
C ASN A 100 9.66 14.59 7.83
N ARG A 101 8.77 15.39 7.22
CA ARG A 101 7.37 15.02 7.01
C ARG A 101 6.97 15.11 5.54
N MET A 102 6.34 14.04 5.06
CA MET A 102 5.57 14.02 3.83
C MET A 102 4.12 13.61 4.09
N ALA A 103 3.26 13.80 3.09
CA ALA A 103 1.99 13.08 3.02
C ALA A 103 1.82 12.40 1.67
N LEU A 104 1.22 11.23 1.71
CA LEU A 104 0.68 10.53 0.57
C LEU A 104 -0.83 10.48 0.76
N THR A 105 -1.59 11.06 -0.17
CA THR A 105 -3.05 11.16 -0.05
C THR A 105 -3.70 10.57 -1.29
N TYR A 106 -4.70 9.72 -1.08
CA TYR A 106 -5.48 9.07 -2.13
C TYR A 106 -6.91 9.60 -2.05
N ARG A 107 -7.40 10.17 -3.15
CA ARG A 107 -8.76 10.69 -3.25
C ARG A 107 -9.44 10.14 -4.48
N ASP A 108 -10.74 9.89 -4.35
CA ASP A 108 -11.62 9.75 -5.51
C ASP A 108 -11.60 11.04 -6.33
N THR A 109 -11.28 10.91 -7.61
CA THR A 109 -11.20 12.07 -8.53
C THR A 109 -12.58 12.63 -8.85
N ASP A 110 -13.60 11.79 -8.82
CA ASP A 110 -14.94 12.06 -9.36
C ASP A 110 -15.97 12.42 -8.27
N ALA A 111 -15.73 12.01 -7.02
CA ALA A 111 -16.60 12.32 -5.91
C ALA A 111 -15.85 12.70 -4.64
N ALA A 112 -16.40 13.66 -3.89
CA ALA A 112 -15.92 13.97 -2.55
C ALA A 112 -16.31 12.83 -1.60
N ARG A 113 -15.33 12.30 -0.89
CA ARG A 113 -15.52 11.27 0.16
C ARG A 113 -15.40 11.90 1.54
N TYR A 114 -15.80 11.17 2.57
CA TYR A 114 -15.63 11.62 3.95
C TYR A 114 -14.14 11.80 4.27
N GLU A 115 -13.75 13.02 4.62
CA GLU A 115 -12.47 13.32 5.26
C GLU A 115 -12.73 13.64 6.74
N VAL A 116 -11.85 13.16 7.61
CA VAL A 116 -11.99 13.37 9.06
C VAL A 116 -11.97 14.88 9.34
N PRO A 117 -13.03 15.46 9.93
CA PRO A 117 -13.16 16.91 10.12
C PRO A 117 -12.43 17.36 11.39
N VAL A 118 -11.14 17.01 11.48
CA VAL A 118 -10.25 17.40 12.56
C VAL A 118 -9.23 18.36 11.99
N GLU A 119 -9.09 19.53 12.62
CA GLU A 119 -8.01 20.45 12.31
C GLU A 119 -6.68 19.77 12.64
N LEU A 120 -5.91 19.44 11.61
CA LEU A 120 -4.55 18.99 11.77
C LEU A 120 -3.66 20.23 11.91
N ASP A 121 -2.84 20.27 12.96
CA ASP A 121 -1.79 21.29 13.13
C ASP A 121 -0.62 20.99 12.18
N VAL A 122 -0.88 21.11 10.88
CA VAL A 122 0.11 20.91 9.83
C VAL A 122 0.61 22.29 9.38
N PRO A 123 1.92 22.57 9.50
CA PRO A 123 2.57 23.70 8.87
C PRO A 123 2.14 23.86 7.40
N PRO A 124 1.99 25.11 6.93
CA PRO A 124 1.72 25.35 5.52
C PRO A 124 2.88 24.83 4.66
N LEU A 125 2.58 24.52 3.40
CA LEU A 125 3.60 24.07 2.46
C LEU A 125 4.71 25.13 2.30
N PRO A 126 5.99 24.71 2.30
CA PRO A 126 7.11 25.63 2.32
C PRO A 126 7.14 26.44 1.03
N THR A 127 7.31 27.76 1.13
CA THR A 127 7.44 28.65 -0.03
C THR A 127 8.68 29.54 0.17
N PRO A 128 9.77 29.35 -0.59
CA PRO A 128 9.95 28.41 -1.71
C PRO A 128 9.99 26.93 -1.27
N PRO A 129 9.85 25.97 -2.20
CA PRO A 129 10.05 24.54 -1.91
C PRO A 129 11.40 24.31 -1.23
N GLN A 130 11.46 23.39 -0.26
CA GLN A 130 12.71 23.08 0.41
C GLN A 130 13.71 22.40 -0.52
N SER A 131 15.00 22.62 -0.26
CA SER A 131 16.08 22.21 -1.14
C SER A 131 16.79 20.90 -0.74
N ASP A 132 16.43 20.25 0.37
CA ASP A 132 17.12 19.01 0.83
C ASP A 132 16.37 18.27 1.97
N PRO A 133 15.19 17.68 1.72
CA PRO A 133 14.52 16.85 2.72
C PRO A 133 15.38 15.63 3.11
N GLN A 134 15.24 15.14 4.36
CA GLN A 134 15.99 13.96 4.82
C GLN A 134 15.53 12.66 4.12
N TYR A 135 14.43 12.73 3.38
CA TYR A 135 13.86 11.65 2.61
C TYR A 135 13.72 12.04 1.14
N ALA A 136 13.52 11.05 0.27
CA ALA A 136 13.18 11.26 -1.13
C ALA A 136 11.99 10.40 -1.51
N ILE A 137 11.03 11.00 -2.22
CA ILE A 137 9.89 10.33 -2.81
C ILE A 137 10.25 9.95 -4.25
N THR A 138 10.26 8.66 -4.56
CA THR A 138 10.46 8.13 -5.92
C THR A 138 9.18 7.46 -6.39
N LEU A 139 8.69 7.87 -7.56
CA LEU A 139 7.61 7.16 -8.24
C LEU A 139 8.20 5.96 -8.98
N THR A 140 7.61 4.78 -8.80
CA THR A 140 8.05 3.57 -9.51
C THR A 140 7.50 3.50 -10.93
N ALA A 141 6.56 4.40 -11.26
CA ALA A 141 5.94 4.56 -12.57
C ALA A 141 5.90 6.04 -12.96
N THR A 142 6.17 6.33 -14.22
CA THR A 142 6.23 7.71 -14.77
C THR A 142 5.51 7.86 -16.11
N GLU A 143 5.01 6.77 -16.68
CA GLU A 143 4.33 6.75 -17.98
C GLU A 143 2.92 6.15 -17.87
N ALA A 144 2.01 6.60 -18.74
CA ALA A 144 0.65 6.08 -18.79
C ALA A 144 0.63 4.56 -19.03
N GLY A 145 -0.29 3.86 -18.34
CA GLY A 145 -0.42 2.41 -18.36
C GLY A 145 0.53 1.66 -17.43
N GLN A 146 1.52 2.33 -16.82
CA GLN A 146 2.37 1.72 -15.80
C GLN A 146 1.63 1.66 -14.46
N THR A 147 1.78 0.54 -13.76
CA THR A 147 1.19 0.32 -12.44
C THR A 147 1.71 1.33 -11.42
N PHE A 148 0.79 1.91 -10.65
CA PHE A 148 1.10 2.84 -9.58
C PHE A 148 2.06 2.22 -8.56
N GLY A 149 3.02 3.02 -8.13
CA GLY A 149 3.78 2.75 -6.93
C GLY A 149 4.66 3.92 -6.53
N VAL A 150 4.91 3.99 -5.23
CA VAL A 150 5.72 5.02 -4.58
C VAL A 150 6.69 4.36 -3.61
N GLN A 151 7.92 4.85 -3.62
CA GLN A 151 8.95 4.46 -2.68
C GLN A 151 9.47 5.70 -1.97
N VAL A 152 9.56 5.61 -0.65
CA VAL A 152 10.16 6.62 0.21
C VAL A 152 11.49 6.09 0.71
N THR A 153 12.54 6.87 0.50
CA THR A 153 13.89 6.53 0.98
C THR A 153 14.39 7.56 1.97
N HIS A 154 15.19 7.14 2.95
CA HIS A 154 15.94 8.04 3.84
C HIS A 154 17.42 7.67 3.75
N ARG A 155 18.27 8.64 3.39
CA ARG A 155 19.70 8.39 3.10
C ARG A 155 19.89 7.20 2.14
N GLN A 156 19.16 7.24 1.03
CA GLN A 156 19.19 6.24 -0.06
C GLN A 156 18.80 4.82 0.34
N ARG A 157 18.25 4.62 1.56
CA ARG A 157 17.69 3.33 2.00
C ARG A 157 16.17 3.39 1.94
N PRO A 158 15.49 2.39 1.32
CA PRO A 158 14.03 2.30 1.38
C PRO A 158 13.55 2.25 2.83
N VAL A 159 12.55 3.06 3.15
CA VAL A 159 11.86 3.07 4.44
C VAL A 159 10.46 2.50 4.27
N ILE A 160 9.76 2.94 3.23
CA ILE A 160 8.43 2.46 2.85
C ILE A 160 8.40 2.29 1.33
N THR A 161 7.89 1.16 0.85
CA THR A 161 7.59 0.94 -0.58
C THR A 161 6.15 0.47 -0.70
N SER A 162 5.31 1.18 -1.45
CA SER A 162 3.93 0.74 -1.69
C SER A 162 3.91 -0.50 -2.57
N ARG A 163 2.99 -1.41 -2.27
CA ARG A 163 2.62 -2.51 -3.14
C ARG A 163 1.65 -2.03 -4.24
N PRO A 164 1.75 -2.58 -5.46
CA PRO A 164 0.88 -2.18 -6.58
C PRO A 164 -0.59 -2.59 -6.41
N GLU A 165 -0.87 -3.60 -5.60
CA GLU A 165 -2.20 -4.18 -5.35
C GLU A 165 -3.06 -3.28 -4.43
N LEU A 166 -3.28 -2.02 -4.85
CA LEU A 166 -4.15 -1.06 -4.17
C LEU A 166 -5.64 -1.35 -4.47
N ILE A 167 -6.45 -1.54 -3.43
CA ILE A 167 -7.91 -1.63 -3.54
C ILE A 167 -8.51 -0.34 -2.97
N TYR A 168 -9.41 0.28 -3.72
CA TYR A 168 -10.10 1.49 -3.30
C TYR A 168 -11.55 1.43 -3.81
N GLU A 169 -12.43 1.05 -2.91
CA GLU A 169 -13.88 0.89 -3.09
C GLU A 169 -14.61 1.82 -2.11
N ASP A 170 -15.93 1.95 -2.23
CA ASP A 170 -16.70 2.84 -1.36
C ASP A 170 -16.62 2.46 0.12
N GLN A 171 -16.63 1.16 0.43
CA GLN A 171 -16.63 0.68 1.83
C GLN A 171 -15.38 -0.15 2.19
N PHE A 172 -14.43 -0.28 1.26
CA PHE A 172 -13.21 -1.04 1.48
C PHE A 172 -12.02 -0.37 0.82
N ILE A 173 -10.99 -0.09 1.60
CA ILE A 173 -9.73 0.49 1.11
C ILE A 173 -8.60 -0.34 1.70
N GLU A 174 -7.75 -0.86 0.83
CA GLU A 174 -6.57 -1.62 1.22
C GLU A 174 -5.34 -1.05 0.50
N ALA A 175 -4.35 -0.65 1.28
CA ALA A 175 -3.05 -0.22 0.78
C ALA A 175 -1.96 -0.92 1.57
N THR A 176 -1.11 -1.66 0.88
CA THR A 176 -0.02 -2.42 1.51
C THR A 176 1.33 -1.75 1.28
N PHE A 177 2.15 -1.73 2.34
CA PHE A 177 3.47 -1.09 2.32
C PHE A 177 4.53 -2.05 2.85
N MET A 178 5.61 -2.23 2.10
CA MET A 178 6.81 -2.90 2.56
C MET A 178 7.61 -1.95 3.45
N LEU A 179 8.00 -2.41 4.65
CA LEU A 179 8.78 -1.65 5.61
C LEU A 179 10.28 -1.95 5.47
N GLY A 180 11.10 -0.91 5.53
CA GLY A 180 12.57 -1.02 5.53
C GLY A 180 13.18 -1.39 6.88
N ALA A 181 12.36 -1.61 7.91
CA ALA A 181 12.76 -1.96 9.27
C ALA A 181 11.75 -2.94 9.88
N SER A 182 12.22 -3.80 10.80
CA SER A 182 11.40 -4.77 11.53
C SER A 182 11.03 -4.32 12.95
N ASP A 183 11.66 -3.27 13.47
CA ASP A 183 11.32 -2.69 14.77
C ASP A 183 10.10 -1.76 14.63
N LEU A 184 8.91 -2.34 14.73
CA LEU A 184 7.62 -1.65 14.62
C LEU A 184 6.96 -1.50 16.00
N TYR A 185 6.40 -0.31 16.28
CA TYR A 185 5.77 0.06 17.55
C TYR A 185 4.51 0.90 17.30
N GLY A 186 3.56 0.91 18.25
CA GLY A 186 2.33 1.69 18.14
C GLY A 186 1.12 0.81 17.85
N PHE A 187 0.15 1.35 17.09
CA PHE A 187 -1.25 0.87 16.97
C PHE A 187 -2.01 0.91 18.30
N GLY A 188 -3.34 1.04 18.26
CA GLY A 188 -4.15 1.01 19.47
C GLY A 188 -5.52 1.66 19.33
N GLU A 189 -6.40 1.51 20.32
CA GLU A 189 -6.18 0.88 21.64
C GLU A 189 -6.36 -0.65 21.62
N ASN A 190 -5.27 -1.41 21.83
CA ASN A 190 -5.24 -2.88 21.80
C ASN A 190 -4.26 -3.40 22.89
N ASN A 191 -4.47 -4.64 23.36
CA ASN A 191 -3.52 -5.29 24.26
C ASN A 191 -2.49 -6.07 23.43
N HIS A 192 -1.25 -5.57 23.39
CA HIS A 192 -0.14 -6.25 22.71
C HIS A 192 0.66 -7.07 23.73
N ASP A 193 1.04 -8.30 23.35
CA ASP A 193 1.87 -9.18 24.19
C ASP A 193 3.29 -8.62 24.43
N SER A 194 3.79 -7.83 23.49
CA SER A 194 5.08 -7.15 23.56
C SER A 194 4.98 -5.72 23.04
N PHE A 195 5.88 -4.85 23.52
CA PHE A 195 5.95 -3.46 23.05
C PHE A 195 6.40 -3.37 21.59
N ARG A 196 7.36 -4.21 21.18
CA ARG A 196 7.76 -4.37 19.77
C ARG A 196 6.83 -5.37 19.10
N HIS A 197 6.33 -5.04 17.92
CA HIS A 197 5.53 -5.95 17.10
C HIS A 197 6.39 -7.04 16.47
N ASP A 198 5.84 -8.24 16.38
CA ASP A 198 6.38 -9.31 15.53
C ASP A 198 5.77 -9.17 14.13
N VAL A 199 6.55 -8.60 13.21
CA VAL A 199 6.12 -8.32 11.83
C VAL A 199 6.01 -9.59 10.97
N GLU A 200 6.52 -10.73 11.43
CA GLU A 200 6.42 -12.01 10.72
C GLU A 200 5.21 -12.85 11.16
N ALA A 201 4.60 -12.50 12.30
CA ALA A 201 3.52 -13.29 12.91
C ALA A 201 2.15 -13.19 12.20
N GLY A 202 1.99 -12.28 11.22
CA GLY A 202 0.73 -12.14 10.47
C GLY A 202 -0.45 -11.68 11.34
N VAL A 203 -0.20 -10.88 12.38
CA VAL A 203 -1.24 -10.47 13.33
C VAL A 203 -2.06 -9.29 12.80
N THR A 204 -3.38 -9.40 12.91
CA THR A 204 -4.32 -8.30 12.59
C THR A 204 -4.72 -7.56 13.85
N TRP A 205 -4.53 -6.23 13.86
CA TRP A 205 -4.92 -5.34 14.96
C TRP A 205 -6.12 -4.46 14.56
N PRO A 206 -7.36 -4.85 14.92
CA PRO A 206 -8.54 -4.05 14.58
C PRO A 206 -8.52 -2.73 15.34
N ILE A 207 -9.01 -1.65 14.70
CA ILE A 207 -9.13 -0.33 15.31
C ILE A 207 -10.55 0.17 15.10
N PHE A 208 -11.37 0.07 16.15
CA PHE A 208 -12.70 0.66 16.21
C PHE A 208 -13.04 0.90 17.68
N ALA A 209 -13.37 2.15 18.03
CA ALA A 209 -13.67 2.51 19.41
C ALA A 209 -14.82 1.65 19.93
N ASN A 210 -14.54 0.83 20.94
CA ASN A 210 -15.50 -0.07 21.54
C ASN A 210 -15.44 0.06 23.07
N GLY A 211 -16.56 -0.20 23.76
CA GLY A 211 -16.62 -0.16 25.22
C GLY A 211 -16.07 -1.42 25.89
N HIS A 212 -15.17 -2.16 25.23
CA HIS A 212 -14.66 -3.42 25.75
C HIS A 212 -13.62 -3.17 26.85
N MET A 213 -13.61 -4.04 27.85
CA MET A 213 -12.61 -3.96 28.90
C MET A 213 -11.27 -4.55 28.40
N PRO A 214 -10.12 -3.94 28.72
CA PRO A 214 -8.82 -4.49 28.33
C PRO A 214 -8.53 -5.75 29.17
N TRP A 215 -8.46 -6.91 28.52
CA TRP A 215 -8.07 -8.18 29.14
C TRP A 215 -6.56 -8.47 28.97
N ARG A 216 -5.97 -9.14 29.96
CA ARG A 216 -4.65 -9.78 29.88
C ARG A 216 -4.81 -11.29 29.75
#